data_AF-B4NHP2-F1
#
_entry.id   AF-B4NHP2-F1
#
_cell.length_a   1.000
_cell.length_b   1.000
_cell.length_c   1.000
_cell.angle_alpha   90.00
_cell.angle_beta   90.00
_cell.angle_gamma   90.00
#
_symmetry.space_group_name_H-M   'P 1'
#
loop_
_entity.id
_entity.type
_entity.pdbx_description
1 polymer ?
#
loop_
_entity_poly.entity_id
_entity_poly.type
_entity_poly.pdbx_seq_one_letter_code
_entity_poly.pdbx_strand_id
1 'polypeptide(L)'
;MFGILRNLSVSTLSASILRCTLLYARFLGIFPFAVKRNRFEGKSIWMADNCYWQKWYSLILRLMLSSWFCYTYWNVIRIISGGFELMVNVLRFTICLLCAVCIIVMQIYYGQCLLRLLNRFLRLFRRVRGLSERGKDKTGFGGVRELVLLLIKTFCIFHELVCEWPMLFHSSDLLTFSSVLCEIFVGLGAGMVMHSCFVGFLSLGALFADFNSYVRHDLRRQLRALERPHDACPNRRHLRAMGFRLDECFAVYDEIQSVGREFNRLINVPLVLSVLVNFSVMAMVSFHAIMFSRTIVSYIWLVVAKLFLDIAILTIAVHGAVSSSRQIRRLGLENCYVSEHNEWHLKMIP
;
A
#
# COMPACT_ATOMS: atom_id res chain seq x y z
N MET A 1 -29.68 7.02 -13.26
CA MET A 1 -28.20 7.00 -13.14
C MET A 1 -27.62 5.88 -12.26
N PHE A 2 -28.42 5.03 -11.58
CA PHE A 2 -27.90 3.91 -10.75
C PHE A 2 -27.74 2.56 -11.49
N GLY A 3 -28.10 2.47 -12.77
CA GLY A 3 -28.04 1.20 -13.54
C GLY A 3 -26.65 0.81 -14.06
N ILE A 4 -25.72 1.76 -14.17
CA ILE A 4 -24.38 1.51 -14.75
C ILE A 4 -23.40 0.90 -13.74
N LEU A 5 -23.63 1.10 -12.42
CA LEU A 5 -22.79 0.55 -11.36
C LEU A 5 -22.99 -0.96 -11.09
N ARG A 6 -24.08 -1.56 -11.60
CA ARG A 6 -24.47 -2.94 -11.26
C ARG A 6 -23.68 -4.02 -12.02
N ASN A 7 -22.96 -3.65 -13.09
CA ASN A 7 -22.17 -4.59 -13.90
C ASN A 7 -20.64 -4.43 -13.75
N LEU A 8 -20.17 -3.55 -12.86
CA LEU A 8 -18.75 -3.44 -12.55
C LEU A 8 -18.39 -4.51 -11.52
N SER A 9 -17.58 -5.49 -11.92
CA SER A 9 -17.04 -6.46 -10.99
C SER A 9 -16.26 -5.74 -9.89
N VAL A 10 -16.43 -6.15 -8.63
CA VAL A 10 -15.74 -5.60 -7.44
C VAL A 10 -14.23 -5.39 -7.68
N SER A 11 -13.64 -6.30 -8.44
CA SER A 11 -12.23 -6.37 -8.77
C SER A 11 -11.79 -5.35 -9.85
N THR A 12 -12.70 -4.93 -10.75
CA THR A 12 -12.43 -3.86 -11.73
C THR A 12 -12.53 -2.49 -11.09
N LEU A 13 -13.48 -2.30 -10.16
CA LEU A 13 -13.65 -1.04 -9.45
C LEU A 13 -12.45 -0.74 -8.53
N SER A 14 -11.96 -1.74 -7.79
CA SER A 14 -10.73 -1.63 -6.99
C SER A 14 -9.50 -1.30 -7.85
N ALA A 15 -9.37 -1.93 -9.02
CA ALA A 15 -8.28 -1.64 -9.96
C ALA A 15 -8.36 -0.22 -10.54
N SER A 16 -9.58 0.29 -10.77
CA SER A 16 -9.81 1.66 -11.21
C SER A 16 -9.39 2.67 -10.14
N ILE A 17 -9.81 2.45 -8.89
CA ILE A 17 -9.40 3.27 -7.75
C ILE A 17 -7.87 3.31 -7.65
N LEU A 18 -7.22 2.14 -7.70
CA LEU A 18 -5.75 2.05 -7.62
C LEU A 18 -5.04 2.85 -8.71
N ARG A 19 -5.59 2.86 -9.95
CA ARG A 19 -5.05 3.64 -11.06
C ARG A 19 -5.21 5.13 -10.82
N CYS A 20 -6.40 5.58 -10.41
CA CYS A 20 -6.64 6.98 -10.08
C CYS A 20 -5.70 7.45 -8.98
N THR A 21 -5.50 6.64 -7.94
CA THR A 21 -4.61 7.02 -6.85
C THR A 21 -3.13 7.00 -7.25
N LEU A 22 -2.72 6.10 -8.15
CA LEU A 22 -1.36 6.11 -8.70
C LEU A 22 -1.10 7.35 -9.58
N LEU A 23 -2.10 7.79 -10.36
CA LEU A 23 -2.03 9.04 -11.11
C LEU A 23 -1.93 10.24 -10.16
N TYR A 24 -2.72 10.24 -9.08
CA TYR A 24 -2.66 11.28 -8.06
C TYR A 24 -1.28 11.31 -7.34
N ALA A 25 -0.73 10.15 -6.98
CA ALA A 25 0.61 10.04 -6.40
C ALA A 25 1.72 10.52 -7.36
N ARG A 26 1.53 10.31 -8.66
CA ARG A 26 2.44 10.80 -9.71
C ARG A 26 2.33 12.30 -9.90
N PHE A 27 1.13 12.87 -9.83
CA PHE A 27 0.93 14.32 -9.87
C PHE A 27 1.60 15.02 -8.70
N LEU A 28 1.47 14.48 -7.49
CA LEU A 28 2.20 14.95 -6.30
C LEU A 28 3.70 14.61 -6.34
N GLY A 29 4.17 14.00 -7.42
CA GLY A 29 5.56 13.66 -7.61
C GLY A 29 6.08 12.77 -6.49
N ILE A 30 5.35 11.75 -6.04
CA ILE A 30 5.85 10.74 -5.08
C ILE A 30 6.53 9.61 -5.83
N PHE A 31 5.91 9.19 -6.93
CA PHE A 31 6.38 8.10 -7.78
C PHE A 31 6.88 8.62 -9.13
N PRO A 32 8.15 8.35 -9.49
CA PRO A 32 8.72 8.77 -10.77
C PRO A 32 8.41 7.81 -11.93
N PHE A 33 7.63 6.75 -11.69
CA PHE A 33 7.35 5.71 -12.69
C PHE A 33 5.93 5.81 -13.23
N ALA A 34 5.80 5.47 -14.52
CA ALA A 34 4.51 5.35 -15.18
C ALA A 34 4.17 3.86 -15.33
N VAL A 35 2.95 3.47 -14.96
CA VAL A 35 2.46 2.12 -15.24
C VAL A 35 1.90 2.13 -16.66
N LYS A 36 2.61 1.50 -17.59
CA LYS A 36 2.20 1.37 -18.99
C LYS A 36 1.73 -0.05 -19.29
N ARG A 37 0.80 -0.16 -20.24
CA ARG A 37 0.36 -1.43 -20.79
C ARG A 37 1.28 -1.79 -21.95
N ASN A 38 2.26 -2.66 -21.70
CA ASN A 38 3.15 -3.16 -22.74
C ASN A 38 2.57 -4.42 -23.37
N ARG A 39 2.69 -4.55 -24.69
CA ARG A 39 2.46 -5.83 -25.38
C ARG A 39 3.78 -6.60 -25.35
N PHE A 40 3.80 -7.72 -24.64
CA PHE A 40 4.89 -8.67 -24.68
C PHE A 40 4.31 -10.01 -25.12
N GLU A 41 4.82 -10.58 -26.21
CA GLU A 41 4.35 -11.87 -26.77
C GLU A 41 2.83 -11.93 -27.00
N GLY A 42 2.23 -10.88 -27.57
CA GLY A 42 0.79 -10.84 -27.89
C GLY A 42 -0.14 -10.69 -26.69
N LYS A 43 0.35 -10.81 -25.45
CA LYS A 43 -0.42 -10.55 -24.22
C LYS A 43 -0.15 -9.15 -23.70
N SER A 44 -1.21 -8.45 -23.30
CA SER A 44 -1.06 -7.12 -22.71
C SER A 44 -0.69 -7.23 -21.23
N ILE A 45 0.54 -6.83 -20.89
CA ILE A 45 1.09 -6.90 -19.55
C ILE A 45 1.25 -5.50 -18.98
N TRP A 46 0.84 -5.31 -17.73
CA TRP A 46 1.11 -4.08 -16.99
C TRP A 46 2.53 -4.11 -16.45
N MET A 47 3.36 -3.15 -16.85
CA MET A 47 4.72 -2.97 -16.35
C MET A 47 4.94 -1.52 -15.94
N ALA A 48 5.66 -1.31 -14.84
CA ALA A 48 6.14 0.00 -14.45
C ALA A 48 7.38 0.35 -15.28
N ASP A 49 7.31 1.51 -15.93
CA ASP A 49 8.34 2.07 -16.80
C ASP A 49 8.92 3.35 -16.17
N ASN A 50 10.22 3.55 -16.37
CA ASN A 50 10.95 4.65 -15.74
C ASN A 50 10.87 5.92 -16.62
N CYS A 51 10.22 6.98 -16.14
CA CYS A 51 10.16 8.25 -16.85
C CYS A 51 11.20 9.22 -16.29
N TYR A 52 12.41 9.24 -16.86
CA TYR A 52 13.52 10.10 -16.43
C TYR A 52 13.13 11.58 -16.31
N TRP A 53 12.41 12.11 -17.29
CA TRP A 53 12.01 13.52 -17.29
C TRP A 53 11.08 13.86 -16.12
N GLN A 54 10.15 12.96 -15.80
CA GLN A 54 9.23 13.15 -14.67
C GLN A 54 9.91 13.00 -13.32
N LYS A 55 10.92 12.13 -13.22
CA LYS A 55 11.76 12.03 -12.03
C LYS A 55 12.40 13.37 -11.71
N TRP A 56 13.06 13.99 -12.69
CA TRP A 56 13.75 15.27 -12.50
C TRP A 56 12.79 16.42 -12.21
N TYR A 57 11.69 16.51 -12.97
CA TYR A 57 10.64 17.50 -12.71
C TYR A 57 10.11 17.41 -11.28
N SER A 58 9.73 16.20 -10.84
CA SER A 58 9.24 15.94 -9.49
C SER A 58 10.26 16.31 -8.41
N LEU A 59 11.54 16.03 -8.65
CA LEU A 59 12.60 16.29 -7.71
C LEU A 59 12.86 17.80 -7.56
N ILE A 60 12.94 18.52 -8.68
CA ILE A 60 13.12 19.98 -8.69
C ILE A 60 11.92 20.65 -8.01
N LEU A 61 10.70 20.26 -8.36
CA LEU A 61 9.48 20.80 -7.76
C LEU A 61 9.49 20.61 -6.23
N ARG A 62 9.89 19.43 -5.73
CA ARG A 62 9.98 19.17 -4.29
C ARG A 62 11.06 19.98 -3.61
N LEU A 63 12.24 20.12 -4.20
CA LEU A 63 13.30 20.96 -3.63
C LEU A 63 12.87 22.42 -3.54
N MET A 64 12.21 22.93 -4.58
CA MET A 64 11.67 24.30 -4.58
C MET A 64 10.60 24.47 -3.50
N LEU A 65 9.63 23.57 -3.42
CA LEU A 65 8.55 23.64 -2.43
C LEU A 65 9.06 23.45 -1.00
N SER A 66 9.98 22.52 -0.75
CA SER A 66 10.58 22.35 0.57
C SER A 66 11.41 23.57 1.00
N SER A 67 12.14 24.19 0.07
CA SER A 67 12.90 25.42 0.37
C SER A 67 11.96 26.58 0.66
N TRP A 68 10.89 26.71 -0.11
CA TRP A 68 9.86 27.73 0.10
C TRP A 68 9.12 27.52 1.43
N PHE A 69 8.77 26.27 1.76
CA PHE A 69 8.19 25.90 3.05
C PHE A 69 9.10 26.30 4.21
N CYS A 70 10.41 26.08 4.12
CA CYS A 70 11.35 26.52 5.15
C CYS A 70 11.34 28.03 5.33
N TYR A 71 11.31 28.79 4.24
CA TYR A 71 11.26 30.24 4.28
C TYR A 71 9.98 30.78 4.93
N THR A 72 8.82 30.25 4.53
CA THR A 72 7.53 30.70 5.07
C THR A 72 7.36 30.30 6.53
N TYR A 73 7.76 29.09 6.89
CA TYR A 73 7.63 28.59 8.27
C TYR A 73 8.54 29.34 9.25
N TRP A 74 9.73 29.76 8.80
CA TRP A 74 10.62 30.61 9.58
C TRP A 74 9.94 31.94 9.97
N ASN A 75 9.20 32.55 9.05
CA ASN A 75 8.47 33.78 9.32
C ASN A 75 7.32 33.56 10.32
N VAL A 76 6.60 32.43 10.21
CA VAL A 76 5.51 32.07 11.13
C VAL A 76 6.03 31.86 12.56
N ILE A 77 7.15 31.13 12.72
CA ILE A 77 7.78 30.89 14.04
C ILE A 77 8.11 32.20 14.77
N ARG A 78 8.49 33.26 14.04
CA ARG A 78 8.82 34.57 14.64
C ARG A 78 7.60 35.33 15.16
N ILE A 79 6.40 35.00 14.70
CA ILE A 79 5.15 35.70 15.05
C ILE A 79 4.46 35.02 16.25
N ILE A 80 4.66 33.71 16.42
CA ILE A 80 4.02 32.95 17.51
C ILE A 80 4.65 33.32 18.86
N SER A 81 3.81 33.77 19.79
CA SER A 81 4.22 34.18 21.14
C SER A 81 4.04 33.10 22.21
N GLY A 82 3.18 32.10 21.98
CA GLY A 82 2.87 31.03 22.93
C GLY A 82 3.89 29.90 22.92
N GLY A 83 4.46 29.54 24.08
CA GLY A 83 5.50 28.50 24.18
C GLY A 83 5.05 27.10 23.75
N PHE A 84 3.81 26.70 24.07
CA PHE A 84 3.27 25.40 23.65
C PHE A 84 3.00 25.35 22.13
N GLU A 85 2.37 26.39 21.57
CA GLU A 85 2.13 26.49 20.13
C GLU A 85 3.43 26.53 19.34
N LEU A 86 4.45 27.24 19.85
CA LEU A 86 5.78 27.26 19.29
C LEU A 86 6.39 25.85 19.26
N MET A 87 6.36 25.12 20.38
CA MET A 87 6.91 23.77 20.48
C MET A 87 6.24 22.82 19.47
N VAL A 88 4.91 22.81 19.39
CA VAL A 88 4.15 21.95 18.47
C VAL A 88 4.44 22.29 17.02
N ASN A 89 4.53 23.58 16.68
CA ASN A 89 4.86 24.02 15.32
C ASN A 89 6.31 23.68 14.93
N VAL A 90 7.28 23.89 15.81
CA VAL A 90 8.67 23.48 15.56
C VAL A 90 8.78 21.96 15.37
N LEU A 91 8.08 21.17 16.18
CA LEU A 91 8.02 19.73 16.03
C LEU A 91 7.40 19.33 14.67
N ARG A 92 6.28 19.95 14.30
CA ARG A 92 5.62 19.70 13.01
C ARG A 92 6.53 20.03 11.83
N PHE A 93 7.19 21.19 11.88
CA PHE A 93 8.16 21.60 10.86
C PHE A 93 9.28 20.60 10.67
N THR A 94 9.92 20.18 11.78
CA THR A 94 11.03 19.22 11.73
C THR A 94 10.58 17.88 11.16
N ILE A 95 9.42 17.35 11.57
CA ILE A 95 8.89 16.09 11.05
C ILE A 95 8.53 16.21 9.57
N CYS A 96 7.87 17.29 9.14
CA CYS A 96 7.53 17.54 7.73
C CYS A 96 8.79 17.65 6.86
N LEU A 97 9.83 18.34 7.34
CA LEU A 97 11.11 18.46 6.64
C LEU A 97 11.79 17.10 6.51
N LEU A 98 11.84 16.31 7.58
CA LEU A 98 12.36 14.93 7.54
C LEU A 98 11.56 14.06 6.56
N CYS A 99 10.24 14.18 6.54
CA CYS A 99 9.39 13.47 5.58
C CYS A 99 9.72 13.86 4.14
N ALA A 100 9.87 15.16 3.85
CA ALA A 100 10.25 15.65 2.53
C ALA A 100 11.63 15.12 2.09
N VAL A 101 12.63 15.19 2.97
CA VAL A 101 13.97 14.64 2.74
C VAL A 101 13.89 13.13 2.47
N CYS A 102 13.12 12.38 3.26
CA CYS A 102 12.95 10.94 3.06
C CYS A 102 12.31 10.63 1.69
N ILE A 103 11.32 11.41 1.24
CA ILE A 103 10.73 11.21 -0.09
C ILE A 103 11.76 11.49 -1.19
N ILE A 104 12.55 12.56 -1.06
CA ILE A 104 13.63 12.90 -2.01
C ILE A 104 14.67 11.77 -2.06
N VAL A 105 15.14 11.28 -0.90
CA VAL A 105 16.08 10.15 -0.79
C VAL A 105 15.49 8.90 -1.45
N MET A 106 14.21 8.60 -1.20
CA MET A 106 13.51 7.48 -1.84
C MET A 106 13.47 7.60 -3.36
N GLN A 107 13.32 8.81 -3.90
CA GLN A 107 13.31 9.05 -5.34
C GLN A 107 14.70 8.93 -5.97
N ILE A 108 15.73 9.47 -5.32
CA ILE A 108 17.10 9.48 -5.84
C ILE A 108 17.68 8.06 -5.80
N TYR A 109 17.74 7.47 -4.61
CA TYR A 109 18.48 6.22 -4.36
C TYR A 109 17.64 4.98 -4.58
N TYR A 110 16.37 5.01 -4.16
CA TYR A 110 15.52 3.81 -4.15
C TYR A 110 14.54 3.74 -5.32
N GLY A 111 14.51 4.72 -6.22
CA GLY A 111 13.57 4.77 -7.35
C GLY A 111 13.61 3.49 -8.22
N GLN A 112 14.81 3.01 -8.57
CA GLN A 112 14.94 1.75 -9.32
C GLN A 112 14.60 0.51 -8.49
N CYS A 113 14.91 0.52 -7.20
CA CYS A 113 14.57 -0.57 -6.29
C CYS A 113 13.04 -0.71 -6.16
N LEU A 114 12.34 0.42 -5.97
CA LEU A 114 10.89 0.46 -5.87
C LEU A 114 10.20 0.08 -7.19
N LEU A 115 10.75 0.47 -8.35
CA LEU A 115 10.26 0.01 -9.65
C LEU A 115 10.41 -1.51 -9.83
N ARG A 116 11.58 -2.06 -9.47
CA ARG A 116 11.81 -3.51 -9.50
C ARG A 116 10.85 -4.26 -8.57
N LEU A 117 10.63 -3.71 -7.37
CA LEU A 117 9.70 -4.26 -6.38
C LEU A 117 8.27 -4.27 -6.91
N LEU A 118 7.79 -3.16 -7.49
CA LEU A 118 6.45 -3.09 -8.08
C LEU A 118 6.28 -4.10 -9.22
N ASN A 119 7.28 -4.22 -10.10
CA ASN A 119 7.27 -5.21 -11.17
C ASN A 119 7.34 -6.66 -10.65
N ARG A 120 8.00 -6.91 -9.51
CA ARG A 120 7.93 -8.20 -8.80
C ARG A 120 6.53 -8.44 -8.26
N PHE A 121 5.91 -7.49 -7.57
CA PHE A 121 4.50 -7.61 -7.12
C PHE A 121 3.55 -7.94 -8.26
N LEU A 122 3.60 -7.20 -9.37
CA LEU A 122 2.73 -7.43 -10.53
C LEU A 122 2.98 -8.78 -11.20
N ARG A 123 4.22 -9.28 -11.22
CA ARG A 123 4.53 -10.64 -11.68
C ARG A 123 3.95 -11.68 -10.74
N LEU A 124 4.08 -11.48 -9.43
CA LEU A 124 3.64 -12.41 -8.41
C LEU A 124 2.12 -12.55 -8.37
N PHE A 125 1.39 -11.43 -8.48
CA PHE A 125 -0.07 -11.46 -8.65
C PHE A 125 -0.51 -12.27 -9.88
N ARG A 126 0.22 -12.16 -11.00
CA ARG A 126 -0.07 -12.96 -12.20
C ARG A 126 0.24 -14.43 -11.99
N ARG A 127 1.38 -14.74 -11.36
CA ARG A 127 1.81 -16.11 -11.08
C ARG A 127 0.81 -16.82 -10.16
N VAL A 128 0.45 -16.20 -9.04
CA VAL A 128 -0.53 -16.75 -8.08
C VAL A 128 -1.91 -16.97 -8.73
N ARG A 129 -2.35 -16.04 -9.59
CA ARG A 129 -3.61 -16.23 -10.35
C ARG A 129 -3.53 -17.31 -11.42
N GLY A 130 -2.36 -17.51 -12.03
CA GLY A 130 -2.14 -18.58 -12.98
C GLY A 130 -2.20 -19.97 -12.34
N LEU A 131 -1.80 -20.08 -11.06
CA LEU A 131 -1.79 -21.33 -10.30
C LEU A 131 -3.20 -21.79 -9.90
N SER A 132 -4.10 -20.87 -9.55
CA SER A 132 -5.47 -21.23 -9.19
C SER A 132 -6.37 -21.32 -10.43
N GLU A 133 -7.05 -22.45 -10.60
CA GLU A 133 -8.07 -22.62 -11.65
C GLU A 133 -9.19 -21.58 -11.49
N ARG A 134 -9.54 -21.23 -10.25
CA ARG A 134 -10.52 -20.19 -9.89
C ARG A 134 -9.99 -18.76 -10.05
N GLY A 135 -8.68 -18.61 -10.21
CA GLY A 135 -7.99 -17.33 -10.40
C GLY A 135 -7.97 -16.85 -11.85
N LYS A 136 -8.14 -17.78 -12.82
CA LYS A 136 -8.13 -17.47 -14.26
C LYS A 136 -9.26 -16.55 -14.69
N ASP A 137 -10.44 -16.67 -14.07
CA ASP A 137 -11.62 -15.86 -14.40
C ASP A 137 -11.68 -14.52 -13.63
N LYS A 138 -10.77 -14.30 -12.66
CA LYS A 138 -10.76 -13.07 -11.84
C LYS A 138 -9.92 -11.97 -12.48
N THR A 139 -10.58 -11.14 -13.30
CA THR A 139 -10.00 -9.94 -13.92
C THR A 139 -10.04 -8.71 -13.00
N GLY A 140 -9.36 -8.73 -11.84
CA GLY A 140 -9.20 -7.49 -11.04
C GLY A 140 -8.59 -7.67 -9.65
N PHE A 141 -8.48 -6.62 -8.83
CA PHE A 141 -7.72 -6.62 -7.56
C PHE A 141 -8.57 -6.92 -6.32
N GLY A 142 -8.14 -7.88 -5.49
CA GLY A 142 -8.75 -8.16 -4.19
C GLY A 142 -10.21 -8.65 -4.24
N GLY A 143 -10.81 -8.83 -3.07
CA GLY A 143 -12.23 -9.14 -2.88
C GLY A 143 -12.99 -7.95 -2.29
N VAL A 144 -14.17 -8.23 -1.72
CA VAL A 144 -15.06 -7.22 -1.14
C VAL A 144 -14.39 -6.48 0.03
N ARG A 145 -13.63 -7.17 0.88
CA ARG A 145 -12.92 -6.56 2.01
C ARG A 145 -11.89 -5.53 1.54
N GLU A 146 -11.08 -5.88 0.55
CA GLU A 146 -10.08 -4.99 -0.01
C GLU A 146 -10.72 -3.78 -0.69
N LEU A 147 -11.86 -3.99 -1.37
CA LEU A 147 -12.64 -2.90 -1.95
C LEU A 147 -13.17 -1.93 -0.89
N VAL A 148 -13.77 -2.44 0.19
CA VAL A 148 -14.30 -1.60 1.28
C VAL A 148 -13.19 -0.77 1.90
N LEU A 149 -12.04 -1.37 2.20
CA LEU A 149 -10.89 -0.63 2.75
C LEU A 149 -10.37 0.43 1.77
N LEU A 150 -10.32 0.13 0.47
CA LEU A 150 -9.94 1.10 -0.57
C LEU A 150 -10.94 2.26 -0.67
N LEU A 151 -12.25 1.98 -0.61
CA LEU A 151 -13.29 3.00 -0.68
C LEU A 151 -13.23 3.94 0.52
N ILE A 152 -13.13 3.39 1.74
CA ILE A 152 -13.01 4.21 2.95
C ILE A 152 -11.73 5.07 2.87
N LYS A 153 -10.60 4.50 2.45
CA LYS A 153 -9.35 5.26 2.31
C LYS A 153 -9.45 6.34 1.23
N THR A 154 -10.16 6.09 0.13
CA THR A 154 -10.39 7.08 -0.93
C THR A 154 -11.28 8.21 -0.44
N PHE A 155 -12.30 7.89 0.37
CA PHE A 155 -13.12 8.88 1.04
C PHE A 155 -12.29 9.76 1.99
N CYS A 156 -11.35 9.20 2.75
CA CYS A 156 -10.42 9.97 3.57
C CYS A 156 -9.58 10.96 2.75
N ILE A 157 -9.10 10.57 1.57
CA ILE A 157 -8.35 11.46 0.66
C ILE A 157 -9.25 12.57 0.11
N PHE A 158 -10.46 12.23 -0.33
CA PHE A 158 -11.40 13.20 -0.85
C PHE A 158 -11.81 14.22 0.22
N HIS A 159 -12.03 13.74 1.44
CA HIS A 159 -12.33 14.59 2.58
C HIS A 159 -11.19 15.58 2.87
N GLU A 160 -9.94 15.13 2.85
CA GLU A 160 -8.75 15.98 3.03
C GLU A 160 -8.68 17.08 1.97
N LEU A 161 -8.88 16.73 0.70
CA LEU A 161 -8.90 17.69 -0.41
C LEU A 161 -10.01 18.75 -0.28
N VAL A 162 -11.22 18.32 0.11
CA VAL A 162 -12.36 19.23 0.31
C VAL A 162 -12.14 20.16 1.51
N CYS A 163 -11.44 19.68 2.54
CA CYS A 163 -11.14 20.45 3.75
C CYS A 163 -10.08 21.53 3.53
N GLU A 164 -9.09 21.25 2.71
CA GLU A 164 -8.00 22.20 2.44
C GLU A 164 -8.37 23.26 1.40
N TRP A 165 -9.39 22.98 0.56
CA TRP A 165 -9.84 23.88 -0.51
C TRP A 165 -10.25 25.29 -0.01
N PRO A 166 -11.07 25.45 1.03
CA PRO A 166 -11.50 26.78 1.51
C PRO A 166 -10.34 27.64 2.01
N MET A 167 -9.27 27.03 2.53
CA MET A 167 -8.09 27.77 3.02
C MET A 167 -7.35 28.48 1.89
N LEU A 168 -7.37 27.92 0.66
CA LEU A 168 -6.78 28.56 -0.52
C LEU A 168 -7.55 29.83 -0.91
N PHE A 169 -8.88 29.80 -0.93
CA PHE A 169 -9.72 30.91 -1.38
C PHE A 169 -9.85 32.06 -0.38
N HIS A 170 -9.51 31.82 0.90
CA HIS A 170 -9.59 32.85 1.93
C HIS A 170 -8.34 33.75 1.99
N SER A 171 -7.24 33.36 1.33
CA SER A 171 -6.00 34.13 1.35
C SER A 171 -6.04 35.30 0.34
N SER A 172 -6.00 36.53 0.85
CA SER A 172 -6.03 37.75 0.03
C SER A 172 -4.66 38.14 -0.53
N ASP A 173 -3.57 37.72 0.13
CA ASP A 173 -2.19 38.06 -0.24
C ASP A 173 -1.50 36.93 -1.01
N LEU A 174 -0.72 37.28 -2.05
CA LEU A 174 0.04 36.32 -2.86
C LEU A 174 1.05 35.50 -2.04
N LEU A 175 1.69 36.11 -1.05
CA LEU A 175 2.66 35.44 -0.19
C LEU A 175 1.96 34.38 0.69
N THR A 176 0.83 34.74 1.28
CA THR A 176 0.00 33.88 2.13
C THR A 176 -0.64 32.76 1.31
N PHE A 177 -1.12 33.07 0.10
CA PHE A 177 -1.62 32.06 -0.84
C PHE A 177 -0.53 31.03 -1.18
N SER A 178 0.68 31.51 -1.51
CA SER A 178 1.81 30.64 -1.83
C SER A 178 2.25 29.79 -0.64
N SER A 179 2.24 30.33 0.58
CA SER A 179 2.57 29.56 1.79
C SER A 179 1.53 28.47 2.09
N VAL A 180 0.24 28.79 1.97
CA VAL A 180 -0.86 27.83 2.19
C VAL A 180 -0.82 26.72 1.14
N LEU A 181 -0.61 27.06 -0.14
CA LEU A 181 -0.44 26.09 -1.22
C LEU A 181 0.72 25.12 -0.93
N CYS A 182 1.83 25.65 -0.43
CA CYS A 182 3.01 24.86 -0.10
C CYS A 182 2.76 23.92 1.09
N GLU A 183 2.07 24.40 2.12
CA GLU A 183 1.68 23.60 3.29
C GLU A 183 0.75 22.44 2.87
N ILE A 184 -0.26 22.74 2.05
CA ILE A 184 -1.16 21.75 1.44
C ILE A 184 -0.36 20.71 0.64
N PHE A 185 0.56 21.13 -0.22
CA PHE A 185 1.34 20.19 -1.03
C PHE A 185 2.21 19.26 -0.17
N VAL A 186 2.87 19.80 0.86
CA VAL A 186 3.69 19.01 1.80
C VAL A 186 2.81 18.05 2.61
N GLY A 187 1.66 18.52 3.09
CA GLY A 187 0.66 17.72 3.83
C GLY A 187 0.12 16.56 2.99
N LEU A 188 -0.41 16.85 1.80
CA LEU A 188 -0.87 15.84 0.83
C LEU A 188 0.25 14.87 0.46
N GLY A 189 1.48 15.36 0.34
CA GLY A 189 2.66 14.52 0.11
C GLY A 189 2.88 13.47 1.20
N ALA A 190 2.85 13.88 2.47
CA ALA A 190 3.00 12.97 3.62
C ALA A 190 1.81 11.99 3.73
N GLY A 191 0.58 12.46 3.51
CA GLY A 191 -0.63 11.62 3.49
C GLY A 191 -0.59 10.57 2.39
N MET A 192 -0.05 10.92 1.23
CA MET A 192 0.04 10.00 0.09
C MET A 192 1.17 8.97 0.20
N VAL A 193 2.24 9.27 0.95
CA VAL A 193 3.18 8.23 1.39
C VAL A 193 2.43 7.19 2.21
N MET A 194 1.64 7.62 3.21
CA MET A 194 0.84 6.70 4.03
C MET A 194 -0.17 5.90 3.20
N HIS A 195 -0.84 6.52 2.23
CA HIS A 195 -1.73 5.81 1.32
C HIS A 195 -0.99 4.74 0.49
N SER A 196 0.20 5.07 -0.01
CA SER A 196 1.04 4.13 -0.73
C SER A 196 1.46 2.94 0.14
N CYS A 197 1.75 3.19 1.42
CA CYS A 197 2.02 2.14 2.39
C CYS A 197 0.81 1.23 2.56
N PHE A 198 -0.36 1.81 2.78
CA PHE A 198 -1.61 1.09 2.91
C PHE A 198 -1.88 0.20 1.69
N VAL A 199 -1.73 0.73 0.47
CA VAL A 199 -1.92 -0.04 -0.76
C VAL A 199 -0.93 -1.20 -0.85
N GLY A 200 0.34 -1.00 -0.48
CA GLY A 200 1.33 -2.07 -0.50
C GLY A 200 1.03 -3.19 0.49
N PHE A 201 0.64 -2.86 1.73
CA PHE A 201 0.21 -3.86 2.72
C PHE A 201 -1.10 -4.55 2.34
N LEU A 202 -2.06 -3.81 1.80
CA LEU A 202 -3.32 -4.38 1.30
C LEU A 202 -3.05 -5.35 0.15
N SER A 203 -2.12 -5.00 -0.74
CA SER A 203 -1.68 -5.86 -1.84
C SER A 203 -1.02 -7.13 -1.33
N LEU A 204 -0.11 -7.02 -0.35
CA LEU A 204 0.53 -8.17 0.27
C LEU A 204 -0.49 -9.09 0.96
N GLY A 205 -1.46 -8.52 1.67
CA GLY A 205 -2.56 -9.26 2.30
C GLY A 205 -3.46 -9.96 1.28
N ALA A 206 -3.82 -9.30 0.18
CA ALA A 206 -4.58 -9.90 -0.91
C ALA A 206 -3.83 -11.07 -1.57
N LEU A 207 -2.52 -10.90 -1.80
CA LEU A 207 -1.67 -11.92 -2.39
C LEU A 207 -1.58 -13.17 -1.51
N PHE A 208 -1.39 -12.99 -0.19
CA PHE A 208 -1.42 -14.10 0.76
C PHE A 208 -2.81 -14.73 0.86
N ALA A 209 -3.90 -13.96 0.76
CA ALA A 209 -5.26 -14.51 0.78
C ALA A 209 -5.57 -15.36 -0.46
N ASP A 210 -5.19 -14.89 -1.65
CA ASP A 210 -5.34 -15.64 -2.90
C ASP A 210 -4.51 -16.93 -2.87
N PHE A 211 -3.25 -16.84 -2.41
CA PHE A 211 -2.39 -18.00 -2.26
C PHE A 211 -2.92 -19.01 -1.22
N ASN A 212 -3.44 -18.53 -0.08
CA ASN A 212 -4.11 -19.37 0.92
C ASN A 212 -5.31 -20.12 0.34
N SER A 213 -6.10 -19.46 -0.51
CA SER A 213 -7.26 -20.08 -1.17
C SER A 213 -6.81 -21.20 -2.10
N TYR A 214 -5.75 -20.98 -2.88
CA TYR A 214 -5.14 -22.00 -3.73
C TYR A 214 -4.66 -23.21 -2.92
N VAL A 215 -3.87 -23.00 -1.85
CA VAL A 215 -3.34 -24.09 -1.01
C VAL A 215 -4.48 -24.88 -0.36
N ARG A 216 -5.50 -24.20 0.17
CA ARG A 216 -6.61 -24.86 0.88
C ARG A 216 -7.53 -25.66 -0.04
N HIS A 217 -7.80 -25.17 -1.24
CA HIS A 217 -8.79 -25.79 -2.14
C HIS A 217 -8.14 -26.66 -3.20
N ASP A 218 -7.16 -26.13 -3.93
CA ASP A 218 -6.62 -26.80 -5.12
C ASP A 218 -5.56 -27.83 -4.70
N LEU A 219 -4.58 -27.42 -3.88
CA LEU A 219 -3.52 -28.31 -3.42
C LEU A 219 -4.07 -29.41 -2.49
N ARG A 220 -4.94 -29.06 -1.52
CA ARG A 220 -5.52 -30.05 -0.61
C ARG A 220 -6.45 -31.04 -1.31
N ARG A 221 -7.22 -30.61 -2.31
CA ARG A 221 -8.06 -31.52 -3.12
C ARG A 221 -7.19 -32.49 -3.92
N GLN A 222 -6.08 -32.01 -4.46
CA GLN A 222 -5.09 -32.82 -5.15
C GLN A 222 -4.43 -33.83 -4.20
N LEU A 223 -4.02 -33.42 -3.00
CA LEU A 223 -3.45 -34.32 -1.99
C LEU A 223 -4.43 -35.44 -1.59
N ARG A 224 -5.69 -35.07 -1.27
CA ARG A 224 -6.74 -36.04 -0.92
C ARG A 224 -7.11 -36.99 -2.07
N ALA A 225 -6.91 -36.57 -3.31
CA ALA A 225 -7.15 -37.43 -4.47
C ALA A 225 -6.08 -38.54 -4.58
N LEU A 226 -4.86 -38.31 -4.09
CA LEU A 226 -3.83 -39.34 -3.98
C LEU A 226 -3.98 -40.23 -2.74
N GLU A 227 -4.55 -39.70 -1.66
CA GLU A 227 -4.72 -40.42 -0.39
C GLU A 227 -5.87 -41.44 -0.42
N ARG A 228 -6.78 -41.37 -1.40
CA ARG A 228 -7.89 -42.34 -1.49
C ARG A 228 -7.36 -43.76 -1.78
N PRO A 229 -7.55 -44.71 -0.87
CA PRO A 229 -7.03 -46.06 -0.98
C PRO A 229 -7.98 -46.88 -1.86
N HIS A 230 -7.62 -47.06 -3.11
CA HIS A 230 -8.07 -48.19 -3.89
C HIS A 230 -6.81 -48.94 -4.28
N ASP A 231 -6.44 -49.96 -3.49
CA ASP A 231 -5.48 -51.08 -3.65
C ASP A 231 -4.47 -51.13 -4.83
N ALA A 232 -4.14 -49.98 -5.39
CA ALA A 232 -3.29 -49.78 -6.54
C ALA A 232 -2.32 -48.67 -6.15
N CYS A 233 -1.05 -49.07 -6.01
CA CYS A 233 0.03 -48.14 -5.69
C CYS A 233 -0.07 -46.89 -6.56
N PRO A 234 -0.10 -45.67 -5.97
CA PRO A 234 -0.22 -44.44 -6.74
C PRO A 234 0.92 -44.36 -7.76
N ASN A 235 0.55 -44.12 -9.02
CA ASN A 235 1.49 -44.11 -10.14
C ASN A 235 2.65 -43.14 -9.85
N ARG A 236 3.89 -43.65 -9.86
CA ARG A 236 5.14 -42.93 -9.52
C ARG A 236 5.30 -41.58 -10.25
N ARG A 237 4.70 -41.44 -11.43
CA ARG A 237 4.65 -40.17 -12.20
C ARG A 237 3.78 -39.10 -11.53
N HIS A 238 2.64 -39.48 -10.96
CA HIS A 238 1.73 -38.56 -10.25
C HIS A 238 2.33 -38.08 -8.93
N LEU A 239 3.02 -38.96 -8.20
CA LEU A 239 3.77 -38.59 -6.98
C LEU A 239 4.88 -37.58 -7.28
N ARG A 240 5.67 -37.79 -8.36
CA ARG A 240 6.69 -36.81 -8.79
C ARG A 240 6.09 -35.47 -9.22
N ALA A 241 4.98 -35.49 -9.95
CA ALA A 241 4.29 -34.27 -10.36
C ALA A 241 3.76 -33.47 -9.16
N MET A 242 3.30 -34.15 -8.10
CA MET A 242 2.89 -33.50 -6.84
C MET A 242 4.07 -32.91 -6.07
N GLY A 243 5.20 -33.63 -5.99
CA GLY A 243 6.43 -33.10 -5.39
C GLY A 243 6.86 -31.79 -6.07
N PHE A 244 6.89 -31.77 -7.41
CA PHE A 244 7.23 -30.55 -8.16
C PHE A 244 6.26 -29.39 -7.91
N ARG A 245 4.96 -29.66 -7.76
CA ARG A 245 3.95 -28.62 -7.42
C ARG A 245 4.13 -28.09 -6.00
N LEU A 246 4.53 -28.96 -5.06
CA LEU A 246 4.81 -28.56 -3.69
C LEU A 246 6.06 -27.68 -3.62
N ASP A 247 7.12 -28.05 -4.35
CA ASP A 247 8.34 -27.25 -4.50
C ASP A 247 8.03 -25.88 -5.12
N GLU A 248 7.18 -25.83 -6.16
CA GLU A 248 6.73 -24.57 -6.75
C GLU A 248 5.93 -23.73 -5.74
N CYS A 249 5.09 -24.35 -4.92
CA CYS A 249 4.34 -23.68 -3.86
C CYS A 249 5.26 -23.03 -2.83
N PHE A 250 6.30 -23.75 -2.36
CA PHE A 250 7.31 -23.19 -1.47
C PHE A 250 8.08 -22.03 -2.13
N ALA A 251 8.50 -22.20 -3.39
CA ALA A 251 9.19 -21.15 -4.12
C ALA A 251 8.35 -19.87 -4.25
N VAL A 252 7.05 -19.99 -4.52
CA VAL A 252 6.13 -18.84 -4.59
C VAL A 252 5.95 -18.19 -3.22
N TYR A 253 5.84 -18.98 -2.15
CA TYR A 253 5.73 -18.45 -0.79
C TYR A 253 6.99 -17.66 -0.38
N ASP A 254 8.17 -18.22 -0.61
CA ASP A 254 9.45 -17.56 -0.34
C ASP A 254 9.59 -16.27 -1.14
N GLU A 255 9.12 -16.26 -2.39
CA GLU A 255 9.08 -15.06 -3.23
C GLU A 255 8.14 -14.00 -2.63
N ILE A 256 6.93 -14.37 -2.17
CA ILE A 256 6.01 -13.44 -1.48
C ILE A 256 6.69 -12.86 -0.23
N GLN A 257 7.31 -13.70 0.60
CA GLN A 257 7.95 -13.27 1.85
C GLN A 257 9.17 -12.39 1.58
N SER A 258 9.95 -12.69 0.54
CA SER A 258 11.08 -11.87 0.11
C SER A 258 10.61 -10.48 -0.33
N VAL A 259 9.60 -10.42 -1.21
CA VAL A 259 9.01 -9.15 -1.67
C VAL A 259 8.40 -8.36 -0.51
N GLY A 260 7.72 -9.03 0.42
CA GLY A 260 7.19 -8.39 1.63
C GLY A 260 8.27 -7.80 2.52
N ARG A 261 9.41 -8.49 2.71
CA ARG A 261 10.56 -7.99 3.48
C ARG A 261 11.24 -6.80 2.81
N GLU A 262 11.49 -6.89 1.50
CA GLU A 262 12.04 -5.77 0.71
C GLU A 262 11.12 -4.54 0.78
N PHE A 263 9.81 -4.73 0.59
CA PHE A 263 8.82 -3.66 0.73
C PHE A 263 8.87 -3.02 2.11
N ASN A 264 8.79 -3.82 3.18
CA ASN A 264 8.80 -3.33 4.55
C ASN A 264 10.08 -2.53 4.86
N ARG A 265 11.25 -3.03 4.43
CA ARG A 265 12.54 -2.36 4.64
C ARG A 265 12.59 -0.98 3.96
N LEU A 266 12.04 -0.86 2.75
CA LEU A 266 12.03 0.41 2.00
C LEU A 266 11.06 1.43 2.59
N ILE A 267 9.96 0.97 3.17
CA ILE A 267 8.85 1.84 3.55
C ILE A 267 8.78 2.15 5.05
N ASN A 268 9.51 1.40 5.89
CA ASN A 268 9.44 1.54 7.35
C ASN A 268 9.72 2.98 7.81
N VAL A 269 10.80 3.60 7.34
CA VAL A 269 11.17 4.97 7.74
C VAL A 269 10.15 6.01 7.24
N PRO A 270 9.79 6.05 5.93
CA PRO A 270 8.72 6.94 5.46
C PRO A 270 7.39 6.75 6.20
N LEU A 271 7.04 5.51 6.52
CA LEU A 271 5.81 5.17 7.24
C LEU A 271 5.80 5.76 8.65
N VAL A 272 6.86 5.54 9.43
CA VAL A 272 6.99 6.08 10.79
C VAL A 272 6.89 7.60 10.77
N LEU A 273 7.59 8.27 9.84
CA LEU A 273 7.53 9.72 9.71
C LEU A 273 6.12 10.21 9.35
N SER A 274 5.46 9.59 8.36
CA SER A 274 4.08 9.96 7.99
C SER A 274 3.09 9.76 9.15
N VAL A 275 3.28 8.71 9.96
CA VAL A 275 2.44 8.47 11.15
C VAL A 275 2.69 9.54 12.21
N LEU A 276 3.95 9.92 12.46
CA LEU A 276 4.30 11.02 13.36
C LEU A 276 3.73 12.36 12.91
N VAL A 277 3.75 12.66 11.59
CA VAL A 277 3.07 13.84 11.03
C VAL A 277 1.59 13.82 11.39
N ASN A 278 0.89 12.72 11.13
CA ASN A 278 -0.53 12.61 11.45
C ASN A 278 -0.83 12.76 12.95
N PHE A 279 -0.01 12.19 13.82
CA PHE A 279 -0.15 12.41 15.27
C PHE A 279 0.09 13.86 15.66
N SER A 280 1.09 14.53 15.08
CA SER A 280 1.36 15.95 15.36
C SER A 280 0.20 16.86 14.93
N VAL A 281 -0.38 16.60 13.74
CA VAL A 281 -1.55 17.33 13.24
C VAL A 281 -2.75 17.04 14.13
N MET A 282 -2.98 15.78 14.50
CA MET A 282 -4.07 15.41 15.40
C MET A 282 -3.96 16.13 16.75
N ALA A 283 -2.77 16.17 17.35
CA ALA A 283 -2.52 16.85 18.61
C ALA A 283 -2.79 18.37 18.51
N MET A 284 -2.32 19.01 17.44
CA MET A 284 -2.54 20.44 17.19
C MET A 284 -4.03 20.75 17.02
N VAL A 285 -4.72 19.98 16.18
CA VAL A 285 -6.14 20.15 15.88
C VAL A 285 -6.98 19.90 17.15
N SER A 286 -6.66 18.89 17.95
CA SER A 286 -7.31 18.62 19.23
C SER A 286 -7.07 19.73 20.26
N PHE A 287 -5.83 20.24 20.38
CA PHE A 287 -5.54 21.37 21.27
C PHE A 287 -6.35 22.61 20.88
N HIS A 288 -6.37 22.95 19.59
CA HIS A 288 -7.15 24.07 19.09
C HIS A 288 -8.65 23.89 19.34
N ALA A 289 -9.17 22.66 19.15
CA ALA A 289 -10.57 22.32 19.43
C ALA A 289 -10.95 22.56 20.90
N ILE A 290 -10.06 22.19 21.83
CA ILE A 290 -10.30 22.30 23.27
C ILE A 290 -10.23 23.77 23.71
N MET A 291 -9.26 24.53 23.23
CA MET A 291 -9.00 25.89 23.70
C MET A 291 -9.96 26.96 23.14
N PHE A 292 -10.35 26.85 21.87
CA PHE A 292 -11.10 27.91 21.17
C PHE A 292 -12.61 27.61 21.06
N SER A 293 -13.15 26.88 22.04
CA SER A 293 -14.54 26.41 22.11
C SER A 293 -15.59 27.53 21.95
N ARG A 294 -16.03 27.76 20.72
CA ARG A 294 -17.28 28.44 20.31
C ARG A 294 -17.52 28.09 18.83
N THR A 295 -18.65 27.43 18.54
CA THR A 295 -19.26 27.17 17.21
C THR A 295 -18.57 26.29 16.12
N ILE A 296 -17.23 26.14 16.03
CA ILE A 296 -16.57 25.35 14.93
C ILE A 296 -16.33 23.86 15.29
N VAL A 297 -16.96 23.39 16.37
CA VAL A 297 -16.61 22.13 17.06
C VAL A 297 -16.80 20.88 16.19
N SER A 298 -17.91 20.76 15.45
CA SER A 298 -18.24 19.52 14.72
C SER A 298 -17.26 19.19 13.59
N TYR A 299 -16.82 20.20 12.83
CA TYR A 299 -15.89 20.03 11.71
C TYR A 299 -14.49 19.62 12.17
N ILE A 300 -13.99 20.25 13.24
CA ILE A 300 -12.67 19.96 13.79
C ILE A 300 -12.59 18.52 14.34
N TRP A 301 -13.63 18.06 15.03
CA TRP A 301 -13.71 16.66 15.48
C TRP A 301 -13.78 15.66 14.33
N LEU A 302 -14.38 16.04 13.20
CA LEU A 302 -14.43 15.18 12.02
C LEU A 302 -13.02 15.03 11.40
N VAL A 303 -12.19 16.09 11.39
CA VAL A 303 -10.77 15.99 11.01
C VAL A 303 -10.01 15.03 11.93
N VAL A 304 -10.20 15.14 13.24
CA VAL A 304 -9.58 14.21 14.23
C VAL A 304 -10.03 12.76 13.99
N ALA A 305 -11.33 12.53 13.80
CA ALA A 305 -11.87 11.21 13.49
C ALA A 305 -11.30 10.64 12.17
N LYS A 306 -11.11 11.48 11.15
CA LYS A 306 -10.47 11.11 9.88
C LYS A 306 -9.01 10.67 10.09
N LEU A 307 -8.23 11.43 10.86
CA LEU A 307 -6.83 11.09 11.14
C LEU A 307 -6.70 9.76 11.89
N PHE A 308 -7.60 9.51 12.84
CA PHE A 308 -7.67 8.23 13.52
C PHE A 308 -8.04 7.08 12.57
N LEU A 309 -9.04 7.32 11.71
CA LEU A 309 -9.48 6.35 10.71
C LEU A 309 -8.36 5.97 9.72
N ASP A 310 -7.53 6.94 9.31
CA ASP A 310 -6.37 6.69 8.44
C ASP A 310 -5.36 5.71 9.08
N ILE A 311 -5.08 5.87 10.37
CA ILE A 311 -4.20 4.98 11.13
C ILE A 311 -4.85 3.62 11.34
N ALA A 312 -6.15 3.58 11.66
CA ALA A 312 -6.90 2.34 11.88
C ALA A 312 -6.94 1.48 10.61
N ILE A 313 -7.24 2.08 9.45
CA ILE A 313 -7.28 1.38 8.15
C ILE A 313 -5.90 0.81 7.78
N LEU A 314 -4.84 1.60 7.97
CA LEU A 314 -3.48 1.15 7.77
C LEU A 314 -3.14 -0.04 8.68
N THR A 315 -3.50 0.05 9.96
CA THR A 315 -3.29 -1.03 10.94
C THR A 315 -4.05 -2.30 10.56
N ILE A 316 -5.30 -2.18 10.11
CA ILE A 316 -6.10 -3.30 9.62
C ILE A 316 -5.45 -3.95 8.39
N ALA A 317 -4.91 -3.17 7.47
CA ALA A 317 -4.22 -3.70 6.29
C ALA A 317 -2.95 -4.47 6.67
N VAL A 318 -2.12 -3.92 7.58
CA VAL A 318 -0.93 -4.59 8.11
C VAL A 318 -1.31 -5.88 8.84
N HIS A 319 -2.29 -5.82 9.73
CA HIS A 319 -2.79 -6.99 10.46
C HIS A 319 -3.36 -8.05 9.50
N GLY A 320 -4.04 -7.63 8.44
CA GLY A 320 -4.51 -8.50 7.36
C GLY A 320 -3.38 -9.23 6.66
N ALA A 321 -2.28 -8.54 6.33
CA ALA A 321 -1.10 -9.16 5.73
C ALA A 321 -0.41 -10.15 6.67
N VAL A 322 -0.20 -9.77 7.95
CA VAL A 322 0.46 -10.62 8.95
C VAL A 322 -0.37 -11.85 9.28
N SER A 323 -1.67 -11.69 9.52
CA SER A 323 -2.58 -12.82 9.81
C SER A 323 -2.64 -13.80 8.64
N SER A 324 -2.70 -13.31 7.40
CA SER A 324 -2.73 -14.15 6.20
C SER A 324 -1.41 -14.90 5.99
N SER A 325 -0.27 -14.27 6.30
CA SER A 325 1.06 -14.92 6.28
C SER A 325 1.18 -16.03 7.33
N ARG A 326 0.71 -15.78 8.57
CA ARG A 326 0.73 -16.78 9.66
C ARG A 326 -0.11 -18.02 9.33
N GLN A 327 -1.26 -17.83 8.68
CA GLN A 327 -2.10 -18.95 8.23
C GLN A 327 -1.36 -19.86 7.25
N ILE A 328 -0.54 -19.31 6.34
CA ILE A 328 0.24 -20.12 5.40
C ILE A 328 1.30 -20.92 6.14
N ARG A 329 2.03 -20.31 7.08
CA ARG A 329 3.06 -21.02 7.85
C ARG A 329 2.48 -22.21 8.62
N ARG A 330 1.27 -22.09 9.16
CA ARG A 330 0.57 -23.20 9.82
C ARG A 330 0.17 -24.30 8.82
N LEU A 331 -0.41 -23.93 7.69
CA LEU A 331 -0.78 -24.90 6.64
C LEU A 331 0.44 -25.60 6.03
N GLY A 332 1.56 -24.89 5.88
CA GLY A 332 2.84 -25.47 5.44
C GLY A 332 3.37 -26.50 6.43
N LEU A 333 3.31 -26.20 7.73
CA LEU A 333 3.72 -27.14 8.79
C LEU A 333 2.81 -28.37 8.85
N GLU A 334 1.49 -28.18 8.76
CA GLU A 334 0.52 -29.30 8.75
C GLU A 334 0.73 -30.21 7.52
N ASN A 335 0.96 -29.64 6.34
CA ASN A 335 1.19 -30.41 5.12
C ASN A 335 2.58 -31.07 5.06
N CYS A 336 3.63 -30.43 5.58
CA CYS A 336 4.95 -31.07 5.73
C CYS A 336 4.88 -32.31 6.63
N TYR A 337 4.15 -32.20 7.74
CA TYR A 337 4.02 -33.32 8.68
C TYR A 337 3.26 -34.50 8.06
N VAL A 338 2.22 -34.24 7.25
CA VAL A 338 1.52 -35.29 6.48
C VAL A 338 2.42 -35.93 5.41
N SER A 339 3.34 -35.17 4.82
CA SER A 339 4.34 -35.70 3.88
C SER A 339 5.44 -36.51 4.57
N GLU A 340 5.76 -36.24 5.83
CA GLU A 340 6.73 -37.04 6.61
C GLU A 340 6.11 -38.30 7.21
N HIS A 341 4.80 -38.29 7.53
CA HIS A 341 4.16 -39.38 8.27
C HIS A 341 3.75 -40.60 7.43
N ASN A 342 3.64 -40.49 6.10
CA ASN A 342 3.21 -41.60 5.24
C ASN A 342 4.26 -41.91 4.15
N GLU A 343 5.14 -42.89 4.37
CA GLU A 343 5.77 -43.71 3.29
C GLU A 343 6.70 -43.03 2.24
N TRP A 344 7.13 -41.77 2.39
CA TRP A 344 8.02 -41.14 1.40
C TRP A 344 9.53 -41.44 1.59
N HIS A 345 9.90 -42.18 2.64
CA HIS A 345 11.29 -42.59 2.93
C HIS A 345 11.79 -43.80 2.13
N LEU A 346 10.96 -44.45 1.31
CA LEU A 346 11.39 -45.57 0.43
C LEU A 346 12.20 -45.13 -0.81
N LYS A 347 12.77 -43.91 -0.78
CA LYS A 347 13.54 -43.34 -1.88
C LYS A 347 15.05 -43.35 -1.68
N MET A 348 15.59 -43.97 -0.63
CA MET A 348 17.05 -44.04 -0.42
C MET A 348 17.58 -45.34 0.19
N ILE A 349 17.12 -46.52 -0.23
CA ILE A 349 17.98 -47.71 -0.19
C ILE A 349 17.70 -48.54 -1.47
N PRO A 350 18.70 -48.75 -2.35
CA PRO A 350 18.57 -49.53 -3.58
C PRO A 350 18.32 -51.02 -3.34
#